data_AF-A0A7C3ZNB5-F1
#
_entry.id   AF-A0A7C3ZNB5-F1
#
_cell.length_a   1.000
_cell.length_b   1.000
_cell.length_c   1.000
_cell.angle_alpha   90.00
_cell.angle_beta   90.00
_cell.angle_gamma   90.00
#
_symmetry.space_group_name_H-M   'P 1'
#
loop_
_entity.id
_entity.type
_entity.pdbx_description
1 polymer ?
#
loop_
_entity_poly.entity_id
_entity_poly.type
_entity_poly.pdbx_seq_one_letter_code
_entity_poly.pdbx_strand_id
1 'polypeptide(L)'
;MHVITRKRLNEFAAKYPDTENALARWYQLMKSGTFNSFVELRSEFPSADQVDNLTVFNIGGNKVRLIAAIHYNRQKLYIRAVLTHAEYDEGKWRESKC
;
A
#
# COMPACT_ATOMS: atom_id res chain seq x y z
N MET A 1 7.58 -1.53 -10.73
CA MET A 1 6.18 -1.98 -10.58
C MET A 1 5.28 -0.83 -10.99
N HIS A 2 4.23 -1.07 -11.80
CA HIS A 2 3.33 0.00 -12.24
C HIS A 2 2.16 0.17 -11.26
N VAL A 3 2.19 1.28 -10.50
CA VAL A 3 1.10 1.68 -9.60
C VAL A 3 0.00 2.35 -10.42
N ILE A 4 -1.16 1.71 -10.49
CA ILE A 4 -2.23 2.04 -11.46
C ILE A 4 -2.86 3.40 -11.19
N THR A 5 -3.04 3.75 -9.91
CA THR A 5 -3.58 5.05 -9.54
C THR A 5 -2.86 5.62 -8.33
N ARG A 6 -2.47 6.89 -8.43
CA ARG A 6 -1.91 7.66 -7.31
C ARG A 6 -3.00 8.40 -6.53
N LYS A 7 -4.23 8.48 -7.06
CA LYS A 7 -5.33 9.31 -6.53
C LYS A 7 -5.56 9.07 -5.04
N ARG A 8 -5.66 7.81 -4.61
CA ARG A 8 -5.87 7.44 -3.20
C ARG A 8 -4.75 7.90 -2.26
N LEU A 9 -3.50 7.91 -2.72
CA LEU A 9 -2.38 8.42 -1.92
C LEU A 9 -2.53 9.91 -1.70
N ASN A 10 -2.86 10.65 -2.77
CA ASN A 10 -3.01 12.10 -2.72
C ASN A 10 -4.22 12.51 -1.87
N GLU A 11 -5.35 11.81 -2.01
CA GLU A 11 -6.55 12.04 -1.19
C GLU A 11 -6.27 11.80 0.30
N PHE A 12 -5.56 10.72 0.63
CA PHE A 12 -5.18 10.44 2.01
C PHE A 12 -4.17 11.48 2.55
N ALA A 13 -3.15 11.83 1.76
CA ALA A 13 -2.16 12.84 2.15
C ALA A 13 -2.80 14.24 2.31
N ALA A 14 -3.83 14.58 1.53
CA ALA A 14 -4.57 15.82 1.71
C ALA A 14 -5.34 15.86 3.04
N LYS A 15 -5.83 14.71 3.51
CA LYS A 15 -6.50 14.59 4.83
C LYS A 15 -5.50 14.50 5.98
N TYR A 16 -4.35 13.87 5.76
CA TYR A 16 -3.29 13.66 6.75
C TYR A 16 -1.93 14.12 6.19
N PRO A 17 -1.64 15.44 6.19
CA PRO A 17 -0.46 16.02 5.56
C PRO A 17 0.87 15.49 6.12
N ASP A 18 0.90 15.06 7.38
CA ASP A 18 2.09 14.48 8.02
C ASP A 18 2.51 13.14 7.39
N THR A 19 1.65 12.52 6.57
CA THR A 19 1.90 11.26 5.88
C THR A 19 2.41 11.42 4.45
N GLU A 20 2.37 12.64 3.88
CA GLU A 20 2.68 12.90 2.47
C GLU A 20 4.07 12.39 2.08
N ASN A 21 5.09 12.76 2.86
CA ASN A 21 6.48 12.35 2.59
C ASN A 21 6.66 10.83 2.63
N ALA A 22 5.98 10.16 3.57
CA ALA A 22 6.08 8.71 3.72
C ALA A 22 5.40 7.98 2.55
N LEU A 23 4.23 8.46 2.12
CA LEU A 23 3.50 7.91 0.96
C LEU A 23 4.24 8.19 -0.35
N ALA A 24 4.83 9.37 -0.50
CA ALA A 24 5.65 9.72 -1.65
C ALA A 24 6.88 8.81 -1.74
N ARG A 25 7.59 8.58 -0.63
CA ARG A 25 8.73 7.65 -0.58
C ARG A 25 8.34 6.24 -0.95
N TRP A 26 7.24 5.72 -0.38
CA TRP A 26 6.72 4.40 -0.74
C TRP A 26 6.41 4.30 -2.24
N TYR A 27 5.76 5.32 -2.81
CA TYR A 27 5.43 5.34 -4.23
C TYR A 27 6.66 5.30 -5.13
N GLN A 28 7.73 6.05 -4.78
CA GLN A 28 8.97 6.03 -5.55
C GLN A 28 9.64 4.66 -5.50
N LEU A 29 9.74 4.03 -4.32
CA LEU A 29 10.32 2.70 -4.16
C LEU A 29 9.56 1.64 -4.96
N MET A 30 8.23 1.67 -4.93
CA MET A 30 7.42 0.76 -5.75
C MET A 30 7.59 1.02 -7.25
N LYS A 31 7.69 2.29 -7.66
CA LYS A 31 7.85 2.66 -9.07
C LYS A 31 9.20 2.19 -9.61
N SER A 32 10.28 2.34 -8.85
CA SER A 32 11.64 1.92 -9.25
C SER A 32 11.88 0.43 -9.10
N GLY A 33 11.24 -0.23 -8.12
CA GLY A 33 11.44 -1.65 -7.83
C GLY A 33 10.75 -2.56 -8.83
N THR A 34 11.37 -3.71 -9.13
CA THR A 34 10.75 -4.82 -9.86
C THR A 34 10.70 -6.00 -8.92
N PHE A 35 9.50 -6.53 -8.67
CA PHE A 35 9.28 -7.60 -7.71
C PHE A 35 8.56 -8.74 -8.41
N ASN A 36 9.08 -9.96 -8.29
CA ASN A 36 8.49 -11.15 -8.92
C ASN A 36 7.71 -12.01 -7.93
N SER A 37 7.89 -11.77 -6.63
CA SER A 37 7.18 -12.49 -5.57
C SER A 37 6.96 -11.62 -4.33
N PHE A 38 6.09 -12.08 -3.44
CA PHE A 38 5.94 -11.46 -2.11
C PHE A 38 7.21 -11.55 -1.28
N VAL A 39 8.01 -12.61 -1.44
CA VAL A 39 9.29 -12.77 -0.73
C VAL A 39 10.28 -11.66 -1.11
N GLU A 40 10.44 -11.39 -2.41
CA GLU A 40 11.26 -10.28 -2.91
C GLU A 40 10.71 -8.91 -2.50
N LEU A 41 9.39 -8.75 -2.50
CA LEU A 41 8.79 -7.51 -2.02
C LEU A 41 9.10 -7.29 -0.54
N ARG A 42 9.03 -8.35 0.28
CA ARG A 42 9.24 -8.29 1.72
C ARG A 42 10.70 -8.04 2.09
N SER A 43 11.68 -8.36 1.23
CA SER A 43 13.07 -7.97 1.49
C SER A 43 13.26 -6.44 1.42
N GLU A 44 12.53 -5.76 0.54
CA GLU A 44 12.53 -4.27 0.48
C GLU A 44 11.56 -3.62 1.47
N PHE A 45 10.44 -4.30 1.77
CA PHE A 45 9.43 -3.85 2.72
C PHE A 45 9.24 -4.90 3.83
N PRO A 46 10.13 -4.97 4.84
CA PRO A 46 10.08 -6.02 5.87
C PRO A 46 8.78 -6.04 6.68
N SER A 47 8.15 -4.88 6.83
CA SER A 47 6.88 -4.68 7.52
C SER A 47 5.65 -4.91 6.63
N ALA A 48 5.82 -5.38 5.40
CA ALA A 48 4.71 -5.75 4.54
C ALA A 48 4.18 -7.13 4.93
N ASP A 49 2.85 -7.23 4.99
CA ASP A 49 2.12 -8.45 5.33
C ASP A 49 1.21 -8.86 4.17
N GLN A 50 0.98 -10.17 4.03
CA GLN A 50 0.03 -10.71 3.06
C GLN A 50 -1.23 -11.15 3.81
N VAL A 51 -2.38 -10.59 3.42
CA VAL A 51 -3.70 -10.89 3.99
C VAL A 51 -4.62 -11.27 2.84
N ASP A 52 -5.03 -12.54 2.79
CA ASP A 52 -5.74 -13.13 1.66
C ASP A 52 -4.96 -12.87 0.34
N ASN A 53 -5.60 -12.24 -0.65
CA ASN A 53 -4.99 -11.87 -1.93
C ASN A 53 -4.45 -10.44 -1.96
N LEU A 54 -4.29 -9.81 -0.80
CA LEU A 54 -3.87 -8.43 -0.65
C LEU A 54 -2.54 -8.35 0.10
N THR A 55 -1.79 -7.29 -0.19
CA THR A 55 -0.59 -6.90 0.54
C THR A 55 -0.89 -5.63 1.32
N VAL A 56 -0.57 -5.66 2.62
CA VAL A 56 -0.72 -4.54 3.54
C VAL A 56 0.66 -3.98 3.85
N PHE A 57 0.85 -2.69 3.62
CA PHE A 57 2.09 -1.99 3.93
C PHE A 57 1.91 -1.09 5.15
N ASN A 58 2.86 -1.17 6.06
CA ASN A 58 2.98 -0.30 7.23
C ASN A 58 3.85 0.91 6.89
N ILE A 59 3.24 2.09 6.75
CA ILE A 59 3.91 3.32 6.28
C ILE A 59 3.93 4.37 7.39
N GLY A 60 5.04 5.12 7.47
CA GLY A 60 5.16 6.28 8.35
C GLY A 60 5.21 5.96 9.85
N GLY A 61 5.83 4.85 10.24
CA GLY A 61 5.92 4.43 11.66
C GLY A 61 4.60 3.88 12.19
N ASN A 62 3.97 2.97 11.47
CA ASN A 62 2.68 2.34 11.79
C ASN A 62 1.45 3.27 11.78
N LYS A 63 1.59 4.52 11.31
CA LYS A 63 0.47 5.46 11.18
C LYS A 63 -0.52 5.07 10.08
N VAL A 64 0.00 4.50 8.99
CA VAL A 64 -0.79 4.24 7.78
C VAL A 64 -0.72 2.78 7.38
N ARG A 65 -1.88 2.23 7.01
CA ARG A 65 -2.08 0.92 6.39
C ARG A 65 -2.46 1.13 4.93
N LEU A 66 -1.54 0.86 4.03
CA LEU A 66 -1.81 0.87 2.58
C LEU A 66 -2.10 -0.55 2.14
N ILE A 67 -3.29 -0.77 1.59
CA ILE A 67 -3.75 -2.08 1.13
C ILE A 67 -3.74 -2.11 -0.39
N ALA A 68 -3.05 -3.08 -0.97
CA ALA A 68 -2.90 -3.21 -2.40
C ALA A 68 -3.07 -4.65 -2.89
N ALA A 69 -3.62 -4.81 -4.08
CA ALA A 69 -3.53 -6.06 -4.84
C ALA A 69 -2.33 -5.96 -5.80
N ILE A 70 -1.44 -6.94 -5.75
CA ILE A 70 -0.22 -6.98 -6.57
C ILE A 70 -0.31 -8.15 -7.54
N HIS A 71 -0.16 -7.85 -8.83
CA HIS A 71 -0.03 -8.84 -9.89
C HIS A 71 1.42 -8.89 -10.35
N TYR A 72 2.24 -9.71 -9.68
CA TYR A 72 3.67 -9.83 -9.95
C TYR A 72 3.98 -10.21 -11.40
N ASN A 73 3.23 -11.15 -11.98
CA ASN A 73 3.39 -11.55 -13.39
C ASN A 73 3.18 -10.40 -14.40
N ARG A 74 2.36 -9.41 -14.05
CA ARG A 74 2.06 -8.25 -14.91
C ARG A 74 2.80 -6.99 -14.48
N GLN A 75 3.57 -7.06 -13.40
CA GLN A 75 4.19 -5.91 -12.75
C GLN A 75 3.18 -4.77 -12.48
N LYS A 76 1.97 -5.10 -12.03
CA LYS A 76 0.91 -4.11 -11.72
C LYS A 76 0.53 -4.13 -10.24
N LEU A 77 0.35 -2.95 -9.67
CA LEU A 77 -0.13 -2.75 -8.31
C LEU A 77 -1.39 -1.87 -8.30
N TYR A 78 -2.43 -2.37 -7.66
CA TYR A 78 -3.71 -1.68 -7.48
C TYR A 78 -3.92 -1.33 -6.01
N ILE A 79 -3.90 -0.03 -5.69
CA ILE A 79 -4.21 0.43 -4.34
C ILE A 79 -5.72 0.31 -4.11
N ARG A 80 -6.11 -0.53 -3.15
CA ARG A 80 -7.49 -0.75 -2.75
C ARG A 80 -7.94 0.32 -1.75
N ALA A 81 -7.15 0.54 -0.71
CA ALA A 81 -7.43 1.51 0.34
C ALA A 81 -6.14 2.03 0.98
N VAL A 82 -6.23 3.22 1.57
CA VAL A 82 -5.20 3.80 2.43
C VAL A 82 -5.94 4.24 3.69
N LEU A 83 -5.59 3.66 4.83
CA LEU A 83 -6.31 3.80 6.09
C LEU A 83 -5.35 4.16 7.21
N THR A 84 -5.87 4.77 8.27
CA THR A 84 -5.20 4.82 9.57
C THR A 84 -5.16 3.43 10.21
N HIS A 85 -4.33 3.26 11.23
CA HIS A 85 -4.30 2.03 12.03
C HIS A 85 -5.69 1.67 12.60
N ALA A 86 -6.38 2.65 13.18
CA ALA A 86 -7.70 2.45 13.79
C ALA A 86 -8.74 2.01 12.75
N GLU A 87 -8.78 2.69 11.59
CA GLU A 87 -9.71 2.32 10.51
C GLU A 87 -9.43 0.92 9.94
N TYR A 88 -8.17 0.48 9.96
CA TYR A 88 -7.80 -0.87 9.54
C TYR A 88 -8.30 -1.93 10.52
N ASP A 89 -8.12 -1.69 11.83
CA ASP A 89 -8.54 -2.61 12.90
C ASP A 89 -10.06 -2.77 12.96
N GLU A 90 -10.80 -1.70 12.66
CA GLU A 90 -12.26 -1.73 12.51
C GLU A 90 -12.74 -2.56 11.29
N GLY A 91 -11.84 -3.02 10.43
CA GLY A 91 -12.16 -3.88 9.30
C GLY A 91 -12.76 -3.16 8.08
N LYS A 92 -12.72 -1.82 8.04
CA LYS A 92 -13.26 -0.98 6.95
C LYS A 92 -12.74 -1.32 5.55
N TRP A 93 -11.60 -2.00 5.47
CA TRP A 93 -11.03 -2.46 4.19
C TRP A 93 -11.75 -3.68 3.58
N ARG A 94 -12.48 -4.45 4.40
CA ARG A 94 -13.24 -5.64 3.95
C ARG A 94 -14.59 -5.28 3.33
N GLU A 95 -15.08 -4.07 3.58
CA GLU A 95 -16.38 -3.58 3.08
C GLU A 95 -16.36 -3.22 1.59
N SER A 96 -15.18 -3.13 0.97
CA SER A 96 -15.02 -2.92 -0.48
C SER A 96 -15.24 -4.22 -1.27
N LYS A 97 -16.39 -4.88 -1.07
CA LYS A 97 -16.91 -5.88 -2.02
C LYS A 97 -17.89 -5.17 -2.95
N CYS A 98 -17.41 -4.80 -4.13
CA CYS A 98 -18.29 -4.67 -5.30
C CYS A 98 -18.19 -5.98 -6.08
#